data_AF-A0A553BC61-F1
#
_entry.id   AF-A0A553BC61-F1
#
_cell.length_a   1.000
_cell.length_b   1.000
_cell.length_c   1.000
_cell.angle_alpha   90.00
_cell.angle_beta   90.00
_cell.angle_gamma   90.00
#
_symmetry.space_group_name_H-M   'P 1'
#
loop_
_entity.id
_entity.type
_entity.pdbx_description
1 polymer ?
#
loop_
_entity_poly.entity_id
_entity_poly.type
_entity_poly.pdbx_seq_one_letter_code
_entity_poly.pdbx_strand_id
1 'polypeptide(L)'
;MLSIESNIEKAIKSKSKGSLVLPDDFRLLGSSEAIRKALQRLEEKQIIKRVAQGIYVRPKTNKYIGEVLPSAEEVAIAIAKRDKTRTVPTGTYALYALGLSTQIPMKIVLLTDGSPRTLVVGKRTIKFKKTTPKNLLAKGKISSLVIQALKEIGIDKQTLDEELKIIKLLKEENPNHLLYDIALAPVWIQKIMKKAL
;
A
#
# COMPACT_ATOMS: atom_id res chain seq x y z
N MET A 1 -24.22 18.62 -24.64
CA MET A 1 -23.08 17.83 -24.10
C MET A 1 -22.82 18.30 -22.68
N LEU A 2 -22.69 17.39 -21.70
CA LEU A 2 -22.25 17.78 -20.34
C LEU A 2 -20.76 18.15 -20.37
N SER A 3 -20.35 19.12 -19.55
CA SER A 3 -18.95 19.49 -19.41
C SER A 3 -18.13 18.34 -18.81
N ILE A 4 -16.82 18.31 -19.08
CA ILE A 4 -15.88 17.34 -18.50
C ILE A 4 -16.02 17.31 -16.97
N GLU A 5 -16.13 18.49 -16.35
CA GLU A 5 -16.33 18.65 -14.91
C GLU A 5 -17.62 17.97 -14.42
N SER A 6 -18.74 18.18 -15.12
CA SER A 6 -20.02 17.57 -14.73
C SER A 6 -20.01 16.04 -14.86
N ASN A 7 -19.35 15.51 -15.89
CA ASN A 7 -19.19 14.05 -16.06
C ASN A 7 -18.32 13.45 -14.95
N ILE A 8 -17.20 14.10 -14.61
CA ILE A 8 -16.32 13.69 -13.51
C ILE A 8 -17.09 13.74 -12.18
N GLU A 9 -17.84 14.81 -11.92
CA GLU A 9 -18.64 14.95 -10.71
C GLU A 9 -19.67 13.83 -10.56
N LYS A 10 -20.41 13.50 -11.63
CA LYS A 10 -21.37 12.39 -11.63
C LYS A 10 -20.68 11.06 -11.32
N ALA A 11 -19.55 10.79 -11.95
CA ALA A 11 -18.76 9.57 -11.71
C ALA A 11 -18.19 9.49 -10.30
N ILE A 12 -17.85 10.62 -9.66
CA ILE A 12 -17.43 10.65 -8.25
C ILE A 12 -18.65 10.40 -7.35
N LYS A 13 -19.79 11.02 -7.63
CA LYS A 13 -21.01 10.91 -6.83
C LYS A 13 -21.62 9.50 -6.84
N SER A 14 -21.33 8.68 -7.86
CA SER A 14 -21.75 7.28 -7.91
C SER A 14 -20.88 6.34 -7.06
N LYS A 15 -19.62 6.69 -6.75
CA LYS A 15 -18.75 5.90 -5.85
C LYS A 15 -19.14 6.08 -4.39
N SER A 16 -18.90 5.12 -3.50
CA SER A 16 -19.19 5.30 -2.07
C SER A 16 -18.40 6.46 -1.43
N LYS A 17 -18.96 7.11 -0.40
CA LYS A 17 -18.21 8.08 0.41
C LYS A 17 -17.01 7.39 1.07
N GLY A 18 -15.87 8.06 1.10
CA GLY A 18 -14.59 7.53 1.57
C GLY A 18 -13.76 6.86 0.48
N SER A 19 -14.31 6.70 -0.73
CA SER A 19 -13.57 6.17 -1.87
C SER A 19 -12.49 7.14 -2.35
N LEU A 20 -11.34 6.58 -2.71
CA LEU A 20 -10.27 7.32 -3.36
C LEU A 20 -10.65 7.65 -4.82
N VAL A 21 -10.23 8.84 -5.24
CA VAL A 21 -10.48 9.41 -6.55
C VAL A 21 -9.13 9.79 -7.15
N LEU A 22 -8.82 9.20 -8.30
CA LEU A 22 -7.55 9.40 -8.99
C LEU A 22 -7.84 10.04 -10.36
N PRO A 23 -6.98 10.96 -10.85
CA PRO A 23 -7.12 11.51 -12.20
C PRO A 23 -7.22 10.42 -13.29
N ASP A 24 -6.55 9.30 -13.06
CA ASP A 24 -6.53 8.16 -13.97
C ASP A 24 -7.88 7.47 -14.15
N ASP A 25 -8.79 7.63 -13.20
CA ASP A 25 -10.15 7.09 -13.28
C ASP A 25 -10.97 7.76 -14.41
N PHE A 26 -10.53 8.93 -14.88
CA PHE A 26 -11.27 9.78 -15.81
C PHE A 26 -10.57 9.94 -17.16
N ARG A 27 -9.54 9.14 -17.47
CA ARG A 27 -8.74 9.26 -18.71
C ARG A 27 -9.57 9.28 -20.00
N LEU A 28 -10.73 8.64 -19.99
CA LEU A 28 -11.64 8.59 -21.14
C LEU A 28 -12.52 9.84 -21.31
N LEU A 29 -12.51 10.76 -20.33
CA LEU A 29 -13.38 11.93 -20.31
C LEU A 29 -12.72 13.20 -20.87
N GLY A 30 -11.39 13.22 -21.08
CA GLY A 30 -10.68 14.38 -21.63
C GLY A 30 -9.16 14.31 -21.45
N SER A 31 -8.48 15.42 -21.77
CA SER A 31 -7.02 15.54 -21.59
C SER A 31 -6.62 15.56 -20.10
N SER A 32 -5.36 15.23 -19.82
CA SER A 32 -4.83 15.21 -18.45
C SER A 32 -4.97 16.57 -17.76
N GLU A 33 -4.73 17.65 -18.49
CA GLU A 33 -4.84 19.03 -18.06
C GLU A 33 -6.29 19.40 -17.72
N ALA A 34 -7.23 19.02 -18.59
CA ALA A 34 -8.65 19.27 -18.38
C ALA A 34 -9.18 18.51 -17.16
N ILE A 35 -8.79 17.25 -16.98
CA ILE A 35 -9.15 16.43 -15.82
C ILE A 35 -8.59 17.04 -14.53
N ARG A 36 -7.30 17.43 -14.51
CA ARG A 36 -6.69 18.06 -13.33
C ARG A 36 -7.40 19.37 -12.96
N LYS A 37 -7.72 20.21 -13.95
CA LYS A 37 -8.44 21.47 -13.74
C LYS A 37 -9.86 21.23 -13.21
N ALA A 38 -10.56 20.23 -13.73
CA ALA A 38 -11.87 19.84 -13.24
C ALA A 38 -11.81 19.32 -11.78
N LEU A 39 -10.85 18.46 -11.45
CA LEU A 39 -10.67 17.97 -10.09
C LEU A 39 -10.31 19.09 -9.10
N GLN A 40 -9.48 20.05 -9.52
CA GLN A 40 -9.18 21.23 -8.71
C GLN A 40 -10.45 22.05 -8.40
N ARG A 41 -11.30 22.30 -9.40
CA ARG A 41 -12.58 23.01 -9.18
C ARG A 41 -13.52 22.23 -8.26
N LEU A 42 -13.55 20.90 -8.38
CA LEU A 42 -14.37 20.05 -7.51
C LEU A 42 -13.84 20.02 -6.06
N GLU A 43 -12.53 20.17 -5.88
CA GLU A 43 -11.90 20.37 -4.58
C GLU A 43 -12.25 21.74 -4.00
N GLU A 44 -12.18 22.82 -4.79
CA GLU A 44 -12.61 24.17 -4.38
C GLU A 44 -14.08 24.18 -3.95
N LYS A 45 -14.93 23.44 -4.67
CA LYS A 45 -16.35 23.21 -4.34
C LYS A 45 -16.60 22.24 -3.17
N GLN A 46 -15.57 21.72 -2.51
CA GLN A 46 -15.66 20.75 -1.41
C GLN A 46 -16.39 19.43 -1.75
N ILE A 47 -16.51 19.08 -3.04
CA ILE A 47 -17.09 17.80 -3.48
C ILE A 47 -16.11 16.65 -3.26
N ILE A 48 -14.81 16.95 -3.41
CA ILE A 48 -13.69 16.06 -3.10
C ILE A 48 -12.68 16.78 -2.22
N LYS A 49 -11.85 16.00 -1.51
CA LYS A 49 -10.75 16.52 -0.71
C LYS A 49 -9.44 15.88 -1.14
N ARG A 50 -8.39 16.67 -1.33
CA ARG A 50 -7.07 16.14 -1.66
C ARG A 50 -6.40 15.57 -0.40
N VAL A 51 -5.90 14.34 -0.50
CA VAL A 51 -5.17 13.66 0.58
C VAL A 51 -3.67 13.58 0.31
N ALA A 52 -3.29 13.62 -0.97
CA ALA A 52 -1.91 13.75 -1.44
C ALA A 52 -1.92 14.27 -2.88
N GLN A 53 -0.75 14.60 -3.43
CA GLN A 53 -0.65 15.08 -4.81
C GLN A 53 -1.25 14.06 -5.80
N GLY A 54 -2.30 14.48 -6.52
CA GLY A 54 -3.00 13.64 -7.48
C GLY A 54 -3.85 12.52 -6.87
N ILE A 55 -4.17 12.62 -5.58
CA ILE A 55 -5.00 11.66 -4.85
C ILE A 55 -6.03 12.42 -4.05
N TYR A 56 -7.29 12.14 -4.35
CA TYR A 56 -8.44 12.76 -3.71
C TYR A 56 -9.28 11.70 -3.02
N VAL A 57 -10.15 12.13 -2.13
CA VAL A 57 -11.16 11.29 -1.49
C VAL A 57 -12.53 11.94 -1.66
N ARG A 58 -13.55 11.14 -1.89
CA ARG A 58 -14.94 11.57 -1.70
C ARG A 58 -15.21 11.70 -0.20
N PRO A 59 -15.46 12.88 0.37
CA PRO A 59 -15.55 13.06 1.82
C PRO A 59 -16.60 12.15 2.44
N LYS A 60 -16.21 11.46 3.52
CA LYS A 60 -17.10 10.70 4.38
C LYS A 60 -17.13 11.37 5.74
N THR A 61 -18.29 11.81 6.17
CA THR A 61 -18.49 12.38 7.50
C THR A 61 -19.12 11.34 8.42
N ASN A 62 -18.54 11.20 9.60
CA ASN A 62 -19.08 10.46 10.73
C ASN A 62 -19.63 11.48 11.75
N LYS A 63 -20.82 11.22 12.29
CA LYS A 63 -21.49 12.11 13.25
C LYS A 63 -20.65 12.41 14.50
N TYR A 64 -19.80 11.48 14.92
CA TYR A 64 -19.01 11.59 16.17
C TYR A 64 -17.57 12.05 15.94
N ILE A 65 -16.96 11.65 14.82
CA ILE A 65 -15.52 11.82 14.57
C ILE A 65 -15.26 12.92 13.51
N GLY A 66 -16.32 13.42 12.87
CA GLY A 66 -16.19 14.38 11.77
C GLY A 66 -15.74 13.69 10.49
N GLU A 67 -14.85 14.33 9.73
CA GLU A 67 -14.35 13.79 8.48
C GLU A 67 -13.46 12.56 8.66
N VAL A 68 -13.80 11.49 7.95
CA VAL A 68 -13.04 10.25 7.90
C VAL A 68 -12.15 10.29 6.66
N LEU A 69 -10.86 10.48 6.89
CA LEU A 69 -9.84 10.41 5.85
C LEU A 69 -9.30 8.98 5.72
N PRO A 70 -8.88 8.56 4.51
CA PRO A 70 -8.23 7.28 4.31
C PRO A 70 -6.87 7.25 5.02
N SER A 71 -6.51 6.08 5.51
CA SER A 71 -5.20 5.78 6.07
C SER A 71 -4.09 5.87 5.02
N ALA A 72 -2.84 6.05 5.47
CA ALA A 72 -1.68 6.04 4.59
C ALA A 72 -1.53 4.67 3.88
N GLU A 73 -1.94 3.58 4.54
CA GLU A 73 -1.98 2.23 3.98
C GLU A 73 -2.98 2.12 2.82
N GLU A 74 -4.21 2.61 2.99
CA GLU A 74 -5.22 2.62 1.92
C GLU A 74 -4.75 3.44 0.71
N VAL A 75 -4.14 4.59 0.97
CA VAL A 75 -3.54 5.42 -0.08
C VAL A 75 -2.42 4.67 -0.80
N ALA A 76 -1.52 4.00 -0.06
CA ALA A 76 -0.42 3.24 -0.65
C ALA A 76 -0.93 2.09 -1.54
N ILE A 77 -1.96 1.36 -1.09
CA ILE A 77 -2.59 0.28 -1.85
C ILE A 77 -3.23 0.81 -3.13
N ALA A 78 -3.99 1.92 -3.05
CA ALA A 78 -4.64 2.50 -4.21
C ALA A 78 -3.64 2.99 -5.25
N ILE A 79 -2.53 3.58 -4.80
CA ILE A 79 -1.41 3.98 -5.65
C ILE A 79 -0.80 2.78 -6.38
N ALA A 80 -0.48 1.70 -5.66
CA ALA A 80 0.11 0.50 -6.26
C ALA A 80 -0.81 -0.14 -7.30
N LYS A 81 -2.12 -0.17 -7.02
CA LYS A 81 -3.15 -0.64 -7.96
C LYS A 81 -3.24 0.24 -9.21
N ARG A 82 -3.26 1.56 -9.06
CA ARG A 82 -3.32 2.52 -10.17
C ARG A 82 -2.13 2.34 -11.11
N ASP A 83 -0.93 2.25 -10.54
CA ASP A 83 0.30 2.16 -11.32
C ASP A 83 0.56 0.73 -11.84
N LYS A 84 -0.27 -0.25 -11.45
CA LYS A 84 -0.12 -1.68 -11.76
C LYS A 84 1.25 -2.21 -11.37
N THR A 85 1.78 -1.73 -10.25
CA THR A 85 3.11 -2.06 -9.75
C THR A 85 3.03 -3.09 -8.65
N ARG A 86 4.03 -3.96 -8.56
CA ARG A 86 4.19 -4.83 -7.40
C ARG A 86 4.83 -4.03 -6.27
N THR A 87 4.35 -4.28 -5.06
CA THR A 87 4.88 -3.63 -3.86
C THR A 87 4.97 -4.60 -2.70
N VAL A 88 6.06 -4.53 -1.93
CA VAL A 88 6.22 -5.32 -0.69
C VAL A 88 6.68 -4.38 0.44
N PRO A 89 6.05 -4.42 1.63
CA PRO A 89 6.53 -3.72 2.82
C PRO A 89 7.98 -4.07 3.16
N THR A 90 8.73 -3.11 3.69
CA THR A 90 10.11 -3.33 4.14
C THR A 90 10.43 -2.48 5.36
N GLY A 91 11.55 -2.76 6.00
CA GLY A 91 11.98 -2.09 7.22
C GLY A 91 11.04 -2.32 8.40
N THR A 92 10.99 -1.36 9.32
CA THR A 92 10.05 -1.35 10.45
C THR A 92 8.58 -1.50 10.05
N TYR A 93 8.20 -1.06 8.84
CA TYR A 93 6.85 -1.27 8.33
C TYR A 93 6.55 -2.74 7.99
N ALA A 94 7.54 -3.53 7.58
CA ALA A 94 7.35 -4.97 7.44
C ALA A 94 7.10 -5.65 8.79
N LEU A 95 7.83 -5.25 9.84
CA LEU A 95 7.62 -5.76 11.20
C LEU A 95 6.21 -5.43 11.71
N TYR A 96 5.78 -4.18 11.55
CA TYR A 96 4.43 -3.75 11.92
C TYR A 96 3.35 -4.50 11.12
N ALA A 97 3.50 -4.60 9.80
CA ALA A 97 2.52 -5.27 8.94
C ALA A 97 2.43 -6.79 9.22
N LEU A 98 3.52 -7.42 9.68
CA LEU A 98 3.54 -8.83 10.09
C LEU A 98 3.05 -9.02 11.55
N GLY A 99 2.85 -7.92 12.27
CA GLY A 99 2.47 -7.92 13.68
C GLY A 99 3.62 -8.23 14.64
N LEU A 100 4.88 -8.23 14.19
CA LEU A 100 6.04 -8.37 15.08
C LEU A 100 6.32 -7.09 15.89
N SER A 101 5.77 -5.95 15.46
CA SER A 101 5.83 -4.69 16.21
C SER A 101 4.45 -4.06 16.34
N THR A 102 4.18 -3.47 17.50
CA THR A 102 2.98 -2.65 17.75
C THR A 102 3.22 -1.17 17.47
N GLN A 103 4.48 -0.76 17.26
CA GLN A 103 4.84 0.63 17.01
C GLN A 103 4.41 1.01 15.59
N ILE A 104 3.40 1.88 15.48
CA ILE A 104 2.90 2.37 14.20
C ILE A 104 3.98 3.25 13.54
N PRO A 105 4.57 2.86 12.40
CA PRO A 105 5.65 3.64 11.80
C PRO A 105 5.13 4.93 11.17
N MET A 106 5.84 6.04 11.45
CA MET A 106 5.59 7.34 10.78
C MET A 106 5.93 7.31 9.28
N LYS A 107 6.76 6.36 8.87
CA LYS A 107 7.19 6.16 7.49
C LYS A 107 6.85 4.76 7.01
N ILE A 108 5.96 4.67 6.04
CA ILE A 108 5.64 3.47 5.30
C ILE A 108 6.66 3.36 4.16
N VAL A 109 7.46 2.29 4.13
CA VAL A 109 8.40 2.03 3.03
C VAL A 109 7.96 0.78 2.30
N LEU A 110 7.72 0.92 0.99
CA LEU A 110 7.35 -0.15 0.08
C LEU A 110 8.44 -0.30 -0.98
N LEU A 111 8.99 -1.51 -1.11
CA LEU A 111 9.78 -1.86 -2.27
C LEU A 111 8.86 -1.94 -3.49
N THR A 112 9.28 -1.44 -4.66
CA THR A 112 8.47 -1.47 -5.87
C THR A 112 9.30 -1.65 -7.14
N ASP A 113 8.68 -2.21 -8.18
CA ASP A 113 9.19 -2.20 -9.56
C ASP A 113 8.72 -0.96 -10.35
N GLY A 114 7.85 -0.14 -9.75
CA GLY A 114 7.38 1.11 -10.32
C GLY A 114 8.33 2.31 -10.15
N SER A 115 7.78 3.48 -10.43
CA SER A 115 8.49 4.74 -10.28
C SER A 115 8.71 5.06 -8.80
N PRO A 116 9.97 5.34 -8.37
CA PRO A 116 10.25 5.73 -7.00
C PRO A 116 9.64 7.11 -6.72
N ARG A 117 8.99 7.26 -5.57
CA ARG A 117 8.44 8.55 -5.11
C ARG A 117 8.19 8.54 -3.62
N THR A 118 8.05 9.73 -3.06
CA THR A 118 7.65 9.94 -1.67
C THR A 118 6.46 10.89 -1.64
N LEU A 119 5.47 10.58 -0.83
CA LEU A 119 4.33 11.47 -0.59
C LEU A 119 3.96 11.48 0.90
N VAL A 120 3.32 12.55 1.33
CA VAL A 120 2.82 12.72 2.69
C VAL A 120 1.31 12.54 2.68
N VAL A 121 0.80 11.75 3.62
CA VAL A 121 -0.63 11.53 3.88
C VAL A 121 -0.88 11.82 5.35
N GLY A 122 -1.55 12.93 5.64
CA GLY A 122 -1.68 13.43 7.01
C GLY A 122 -0.30 13.67 7.64
N LYS A 123 -0.01 12.98 8.74
CA LYS A 123 1.30 13.05 9.44
C LYS A 123 2.29 11.97 9.00
N ARG A 124 1.89 11.02 8.13
CA ARG A 124 2.72 9.86 7.76
C ARG A 124 3.27 10.02 6.35
N THR A 125 4.44 9.46 6.13
CA THR A 125 5.11 9.49 4.82
C THR A 125 5.06 8.11 4.18
N ILE A 126 4.69 8.04 2.90
CA ILE A 126 4.77 6.83 2.08
C ILE A 126 5.94 6.98 1.11
N LYS A 127 6.89 6.05 1.17
CA LYS A 127 8.05 5.98 0.28
C LYS A 127 8.00 4.71 -0.55
N PHE A 128 7.83 4.88 -1.86
CA PHE A 128 8.04 3.83 -2.85
C PHE A 128 9.52 3.80 -3.22
N LYS A 129 10.23 2.75 -2.77
CA LYS A 129 11.66 2.54 -3.01
C LYS A 129 11.82 1.55 -4.16
N LYS A 130 12.43 1.99 -5.27
CA LYS A 130 12.74 1.11 -6.39
C LYS A 130 13.66 -0.04 -5.93
N THR A 131 13.38 -1.25 -6.39
CA THR A 131 14.17 -2.44 -6.08
C THR A 131 14.41 -3.30 -7.33
N THR A 132 15.31 -4.27 -7.22
CA THR A 132 15.51 -5.28 -8.25
C THR A 132 14.33 -6.25 -8.29
N PRO A 133 13.91 -6.75 -9.48
CA PRO A 133 12.78 -7.68 -9.61
C PRO A 133 12.83 -8.89 -8.67
N LYS A 134 14.03 -9.40 -8.37
CA LYS A 134 14.27 -10.51 -7.43
C LYS A 134 13.58 -10.34 -6.08
N ASN A 135 13.52 -9.11 -5.55
CA ASN A 135 12.91 -8.83 -4.24
C ASN A 135 11.37 -8.82 -4.28
N LEU A 136 10.76 -8.92 -5.46
CA LEU A 136 9.32 -8.88 -5.70
C LEU A 136 8.81 -10.17 -6.39
N LEU A 137 9.65 -11.20 -6.47
CA LEU A 137 9.29 -12.48 -7.08
C LEU A 137 8.44 -13.38 -6.17
N ALA A 138 8.50 -13.14 -4.86
CA ALA A 138 7.75 -13.94 -3.90
C ALA A 138 6.23 -13.86 -4.19
N LYS A 139 5.56 -15.01 -4.17
CA LYS A 139 4.16 -15.17 -4.55
C LYS A 139 3.22 -15.09 -3.34
N GLY A 140 3.64 -15.64 -2.21
CA GLY A 140 2.84 -15.64 -0.99
C GLY A 140 2.84 -14.28 -0.32
N LYS A 141 1.68 -13.90 0.22
CA LYS A 141 1.50 -12.60 0.88
C LYS A 141 2.21 -12.56 2.23
N ILE A 142 2.15 -13.66 2.97
CA ILE A 142 2.76 -13.82 4.29
C ILE A 142 4.26 -14.09 4.12
N SER A 143 4.64 -15.05 3.28
CA SER A 143 6.05 -15.40 3.03
C SER A 143 6.87 -14.22 2.49
N SER A 144 6.33 -13.44 1.54
CA SER A 144 7.02 -12.23 1.06
C SER A 144 7.26 -11.20 2.16
N LEU A 145 6.30 -11.05 3.07
CA LEU A 145 6.40 -10.14 4.21
C LEU A 145 7.36 -10.64 5.27
N VAL A 146 7.34 -11.95 5.58
CA VAL A 146 8.29 -12.62 6.49
C VAL A 146 9.71 -12.43 6.02
N ILE A 147 9.99 -12.60 4.73
CA ILE A 147 11.33 -12.37 4.16
C ILE A 147 11.80 -10.94 4.44
N GLN A 148 10.93 -9.94 4.31
CA GLN A 148 11.29 -8.54 4.54
C GLN A 148 11.42 -8.20 6.03
N ALA A 149 10.55 -8.75 6.87
CA ALA A 149 10.61 -8.61 8.32
C ALA A 149 11.89 -9.21 8.89
N LEU A 150 12.25 -10.44 8.49
CA LEU A 150 13.50 -11.08 8.90
C LEU A 150 14.71 -10.29 8.41
N LYS A 151 14.73 -9.81 7.15
CA LYS A 151 15.81 -8.92 6.67
C LYS A 151 16.01 -7.68 7.53
N GLU A 152 14.94 -7.12 8.11
CA GLU A 152 15.02 -5.98 9.03
C GLU A 152 15.55 -6.38 10.41
N ILE A 153 15.09 -7.52 10.97
CA ILE A 153 15.58 -8.04 12.25
C ILE A 153 17.09 -8.34 12.17
N GLY A 154 17.51 -8.96 11.07
CA GLY A 154 18.88 -9.40 10.85
C GLY A 154 19.12 -10.86 11.27
N ILE A 155 20.34 -11.34 10.99
CA ILE A 155 20.74 -12.73 11.21
C ILE A 155 20.83 -13.01 12.71
N ASP A 156 20.16 -14.08 13.17
CA ASP A 156 20.18 -14.59 14.55
C ASP A 156 19.80 -13.57 15.63
N LYS A 157 18.96 -12.60 15.27
CA LYS A 157 18.49 -11.53 16.17
C LYS A 157 17.02 -11.65 16.56
N GLN A 158 16.29 -12.61 15.98
CA GLN A 158 14.90 -12.84 16.33
C GLN A 158 14.78 -13.50 17.70
N THR A 159 13.81 -13.04 18.48
CA THR A 159 13.42 -13.70 19.73
C THR A 159 12.66 -15.00 19.45
N LEU A 160 12.59 -15.89 20.44
CA LEU A 160 11.82 -17.13 20.33
C LEU A 160 10.34 -16.87 20.04
N ASP A 161 9.76 -15.85 20.67
CA ASP A 161 8.35 -15.47 20.46
C ASP A 161 8.09 -14.96 19.05
N GLU A 162 8.99 -14.13 18.50
CA GLU A 162 8.90 -13.68 17.11
C GLU A 162 9.01 -14.86 16.14
N GLU A 163 9.94 -15.78 16.39
CA GLU A 163 10.10 -16.96 15.53
C GLU A 163 8.86 -17.86 15.56
N LEU A 164 8.32 -18.16 16.74
CA LEU A 164 7.08 -18.93 16.89
C LEU A 164 5.91 -18.27 16.17
N LYS A 165 5.80 -16.94 16.28
CA LYS A 165 4.77 -16.16 15.58
C LYS A 165 4.95 -16.21 14.06
N ILE A 166 6.17 -16.07 13.56
CA ILE A 166 6.49 -16.20 12.14
C ILE A 166 6.08 -17.58 11.63
N ILE A 167 6.48 -18.65 12.33
CA ILE A 167 6.14 -20.03 11.95
C ILE A 167 4.63 -20.23 11.91
N LYS A 168 3.90 -19.73 12.91
CA LYS A 168 2.44 -19.80 12.95
C LYS A 168 1.81 -19.12 11.73
N LEU A 169 2.25 -17.91 11.39
CA LEU A 169 1.73 -17.16 10.24
C LEU A 169 2.05 -17.87 8.92
N LEU A 170 3.26 -18.42 8.76
CA LEU A 170 3.66 -19.14 7.55
C LEU A 170 2.81 -20.40 7.31
N LYS A 171 2.33 -21.06 8.36
CA LYS A 171 1.42 -22.21 8.24
C LYS A 171 0.03 -21.86 7.67
N GLU A 172 -0.34 -20.57 7.70
CA GLU A 172 -1.59 -20.07 7.10
C GLU A 172 -1.42 -19.70 5.60
N GLU A 173 -0.19 -19.75 5.08
CA GLU A 173 0.11 -19.47 3.67
C GLU A 173 -0.17 -20.68 2.78
N ASN A 174 -0.39 -20.44 1.49
CA ASN A 174 -0.48 -21.53 0.52
C ASN A 174 0.85 -22.34 0.49
N PRO A 175 0.84 -23.68 0.69
CA PRO A 175 2.06 -24.48 0.75
C PRO A 175 2.94 -24.37 -0.52
N ASN A 176 2.32 -24.28 -1.69
CA ASN A 176 3.05 -24.14 -2.96
C ASN A 176 3.73 -22.78 -3.09
N HIS A 177 3.07 -21.71 -2.60
CA HIS A 177 3.68 -20.39 -2.54
C HIS A 177 4.82 -20.36 -1.53
N LEU A 178 4.63 -20.96 -0.35
CA LEU A 178 5.65 -21.03 0.69
C LEU A 178 6.91 -21.76 0.19
N LEU A 179 6.77 -22.95 -0.40
CA LEU A 179 7.89 -23.71 -0.96
C LEU A 179 8.66 -22.91 -2.02
N TYR A 180 7.94 -22.27 -2.94
CA TYR A 180 8.54 -21.44 -3.98
C TYR A 180 9.28 -20.23 -3.36
N ASP A 181 8.70 -19.57 -2.37
CA ASP A 181 9.27 -18.37 -1.74
C ASP A 181 10.47 -18.68 -0.84
N ILE A 182 10.50 -19.84 -0.20
CA ILE A 182 11.67 -20.34 0.54
C ILE A 182 12.89 -20.37 -0.38
N ALA A 183 12.75 -20.88 -1.62
CA ALA A 183 13.87 -20.96 -2.56
C ALA A 183 14.43 -19.58 -2.96
N LEU A 184 13.62 -18.52 -2.86
CA LEU A 184 14.03 -17.14 -3.18
C LEU A 184 14.72 -16.43 -2.02
N ALA A 185 14.55 -16.91 -0.79
CA ALA A 185 15.05 -16.25 0.41
C ALA A 185 16.55 -16.53 0.65
N PRO A 186 17.28 -15.64 1.36
CA PRO A 186 18.62 -15.92 1.87
C PRO A 186 18.66 -17.19 2.72
N VAL A 187 19.76 -17.96 2.66
CA VAL A 187 19.91 -19.29 3.29
C VAL A 187 19.48 -19.31 4.76
N TRP A 188 19.84 -18.28 5.54
CA TRP A 188 19.48 -18.20 6.95
C TRP A 188 17.97 -18.00 7.17
N ILE A 189 17.29 -17.23 6.31
CA ILE A 189 15.82 -17.08 6.33
C ILE A 189 15.14 -18.40 5.95
N GLN A 190 15.71 -19.14 4.98
CA GLN A 190 15.17 -20.44 4.59
C GLN A 190 15.10 -21.41 5.77
N LYS A 191 16.12 -21.41 6.64
CA LYS A 191 16.16 -22.28 7.83
C LYS A 191 14.96 -22.02 8.75
N ILE A 192 14.58 -20.76 8.92
CA ILE A 192 13.42 -20.37 9.76
C ILE A 192 12.12 -20.76 9.05
N MET A 193 11.97 -20.37 7.78
CA MET A 193 10.72 -20.61 7.03
C MET A 193 10.42 -22.12 6.86
N LYS A 194 11.46 -22.96 6.70
CA LYS A 194 11.30 -24.42 6.59
C LYS A 194 10.73 -25.08 7.84
N LYS A 195 10.80 -24.44 9.01
CA LYS A 195 10.15 -24.94 10.25
C LYS A 195 8.61 -24.88 10.19
N ALA A 196 8.06 -24.17 9.20
CA ALA A 196 6.62 -24.06 8.97
C ALA A 196 6.09 -25.04 7.91
N LEU A 197 6.97 -25.82 7.26
CA LEU A 197 6.57 -26.90 6.35
C LEU A 197 6.08 -28.14 7.10
#